data_AF-A0A4Q3VLQ5-F1
#
_entry.id   AF-A0A4Q3VLQ5-F1
#
_cell.length_a   1.000
_cell.length_b   1.000
_cell.length_c   1.000
_cell.angle_alpha   90.00
_cell.angle_beta   90.00
_cell.angle_gamma   90.00
#
_symmetry.space_group_name_H-M   'P 1'
#
loop_
_entity.id
_entity.type
_entity.pdbx_description
1 polymer ?
#
loop_
_entity_poly.entity_id
_entity_poly.type
_entity_poly.pdbx_seq_one_letter_code
_entity_poly.pdbx_strand_id
1 'polypeptide(L)'
;LSAVGGLQAGPNLTITTNYFANNPNTNRATPFSASITNLRVNSANAKALGLLGATTTSDGSINFATAFQNDYDYDPSNGIGANQIDFTGIATHEIGHALGFISGVDQLDNMGATPSSTTSNTVFVSPLDLFRRSGASTSPDVTVDQRSKYFSLDNGATNLTLFSLGASSRGDGSQASHWKDNLGLGIMDPTAGDGELLAISQNDIRGFDAMGYTPVPEPATIAALGLGALALLKRRRKSA
;
A
#
# COMPACT_ATOMS: atom_id res chain seq x y z
N LEU A 1 16.11 -9.34 -5.14
CA LEU A 1 15.88 -8.36 -4.06
C LEU A 1 16.49 -7.01 -4.47
N SER A 2 15.86 -6.27 -5.38
CA SER A 2 16.40 -4.96 -5.81
C SER A 2 15.93 -3.80 -4.91
N ALA A 3 14.76 -3.94 -4.27
CA ALA A 3 14.14 -2.89 -3.46
C ALA A 3 14.94 -2.52 -2.19
N VAL A 4 15.65 -3.47 -1.56
CA VAL A 4 16.39 -3.20 -0.31
C VAL A 4 17.72 -2.49 -0.51
N GLY A 5 18.23 -2.41 -1.75
CA GLY A 5 19.54 -1.82 -2.04
C GLY A 5 19.61 -0.32 -1.74
N GLY A 6 18.47 0.38 -1.73
CA GLY A 6 18.38 1.76 -1.31
C GLY A 6 18.30 1.95 0.21
N LEU A 7 17.89 0.96 0.99
CA LEU A 7 17.59 1.20 2.41
C LEU A 7 18.84 1.51 3.24
N GLN A 8 18.65 2.34 4.29
CA GLN A 8 19.70 2.64 5.25
C GLN A 8 20.19 1.36 5.94
N ALA A 9 21.51 1.18 5.99
CA ALA A 9 22.13 0.10 6.73
C ALA A 9 22.27 0.45 8.22
N GLY A 10 22.21 -0.59 9.07
CA GLY A 10 22.47 -0.48 10.51
C GLY A 10 21.25 -0.78 11.38
N PRO A 11 21.43 -0.77 12.72
CA PRO A 11 20.38 -1.12 13.68
C PRO A 11 19.35 0.00 13.93
N ASN A 12 19.56 1.17 13.31
CA ASN A 12 18.74 2.36 13.46
C ASN A 12 18.25 2.80 12.09
N LEU A 13 17.02 3.29 12.03
CA LEU A 13 16.44 3.94 10.86
C LEU A 13 16.28 5.43 11.13
N THR A 14 16.82 6.26 10.24
CA THR A 14 16.51 7.69 10.23
C THR A 14 15.23 7.91 9.44
N ILE A 15 14.28 8.65 10.02
CA ILE A 15 13.03 9.04 9.37
C ILE A 15 12.85 10.56 9.45
N THR A 16 12.07 11.12 8.55
CA THR A 16 11.53 12.47 8.66
C THR A 16 10.12 12.39 9.21
N THR A 17 9.85 13.11 10.29
CA THR A 17 8.56 13.07 11.00
C THR A 17 8.24 14.41 11.65
N ASN A 18 7.05 14.57 12.21
CA ASN A 18 6.59 15.75 12.93
C ASN A 18 5.65 15.35 14.08
N TYR A 19 5.09 16.32 14.79
CA TYR A 19 4.08 16.14 15.86
C TYR A 19 4.42 15.30 17.10
N PHE A 20 5.57 14.63 17.17
CA PHE A 20 6.04 13.97 18.38
C PHE A 20 6.36 14.94 19.52
N ALA A 21 6.24 14.47 20.77
CA ALA A 21 6.54 15.26 21.96
C ALA A 21 8.01 15.70 22.05
N ASN A 22 8.93 14.92 21.47
CA ASN A 22 10.35 15.24 21.37
C ASN A 22 10.73 15.97 20.07
N ASN A 23 9.77 16.56 19.34
CA ASN A 23 10.09 17.46 18.22
C ASN A 23 10.86 18.69 18.76
N PRO A 24 12.09 18.96 18.30
CA PRO A 24 12.92 20.06 18.82
C PRO A 24 12.43 21.45 18.38
N ASN A 25 11.51 21.53 17.41
CA ASN A 25 11.02 22.79 16.89
C ASN A 25 9.89 23.36 17.74
N THR A 26 9.83 24.70 17.84
CA THR A 26 8.72 25.40 18.52
C THR A 26 7.36 25.07 17.91
N ASN A 27 7.28 25.02 16.57
CA ASN A 27 6.11 24.55 15.87
C ASN A 27 6.23 23.05 15.61
N ARG A 28 5.38 22.26 16.28
CA ARG A 28 5.37 20.78 16.17
C ARG A 28 5.03 20.26 14.76
N ALA A 29 4.42 21.07 13.90
CA ALA A 29 4.20 20.72 12.50
C ALA A 29 5.51 20.70 11.69
N THR A 30 6.55 21.40 12.16
CA THR A 30 7.85 21.48 11.50
C THR A 30 8.49 20.09 11.47
N PRO A 31 8.83 19.57 10.27
CA PRO A 31 9.54 18.31 10.14
C PRO A 31 10.88 18.32 10.86
N PHE A 32 11.26 17.18 11.43
CA PHE A 32 12.59 16.94 11.97
C PHE A 32 13.03 15.50 11.68
N SER A 33 14.34 15.26 11.73
CA SER A 33 14.90 13.92 11.61
C SER A 33 14.87 13.21 12.97
N ALA A 34 14.32 12.00 12.99
CA ALA A 34 14.30 11.13 14.16
C ALA A 34 15.01 9.81 13.86
N SER A 35 15.66 9.24 14.86
CA SER A 35 16.17 7.87 14.81
C SER A 35 15.18 6.95 15.53
N ILE A 36 14.79 5.86 14.88
CA ILE A 36 13.99 4.79 15.46
C ILE A 36 14.73 3.45 15.35
N THR A 37 14.35 2.48 16.18
CA THR A 37 14.94 1.13 16.22
C THR A 37 13.89 0.02 16.06
N ASN A 38 12.62 0.36 15.94
CA ASN A 38 11.51 -0.58 15.84
C ASN A 38 10.58 -0.19 14.70
N LEU A 39 10.08 -1.19 13.97
CA LEU A 39 9.07 -1.05 12.92
C LEU A 39 7.80 -1.82 13.30
N ARG A 40 6.65 -1.32 12.86
CA ARG A 40 5.37 -2.02 12.99
C ARG A 40 5.25 -3.01 11.84
N VAL A 41 5.56 -4.27 12.10
CA VAL A 41 5.48 -5.35 11.11
C VAL A 41 4.35 -6.29 11.49
N ASN A 42 3.37 -6.47 10.60
CA ASN A 42 2.32 -7.48 10.80
C ASN A 42 2.86 -8.89 10.51
N SER A 43 2.15 -9.92 10.97
CA SER A 43 2.63 -11.30 10.84
C SER A 43 2.73 -11.75 9.38
N ALA A 44 1.86 -11.27 8.49
CA ALA A 44 1.95 -11.53 7.05
C ALA A 44 3.25 -10.99 6.44
N ASN A 45 3.60 -9.72 6.69
CA ASN A 45 4.87 -9.12 6.24
C ASN A 45 6.07 -9.83 6.86
N ALA A 46 6.01 -10.14 8.15
CA ALA A 46 7.10 -10.82 8.83
C ALA A 46 7.39 -12.21 8.22
N LYS A 47 6.34 -12.94 7.80
CA LYS A 47 6.46 -14.19 7.04
C LYS A 47 7.06 -13.96 5.65
N ALA A 48 6.58 -12.95 4.93
CA ALA A 48 7.10 -12.61 3.59
C ALA A 48 8.59 -12.23 3.63
N LEU A 49 9.02 -11.52 4.66
CA LEU A 49 10.42 -11.14 4.90
C LEU A 49 11.27 -12.29 5.46
N GLY A 50 10.69 -13.46 5.74
CA GLY A 50 11.40 -14.61 6.32
C GLY A 50 11.77 -14.45 7.80
N LEU A 51 11.21 -13.45 8.48
CA LEU A 51 11.41 -13.22 9.92
C LEU A 51 10.60 -14.21 10.77
N LEU A 52 9.47 -14.69 10.23
CA LEU A 52 8.63 -15.73 10.82
C LEU A 52 8.45 -16.88 9.82
N GLY A 53 8.35 -18.11 10.35
CA GLY A 53 7.97 -19.28 9.56
C GLY A 53 6.48 -19.31 9.24
N ALA A 54 6.10 -20.20 8.31
CA ALA A 54 4.69 -20.47 8.02
C ALA A 54 3.97 -21.04 9.25
N THR A 55 2.74 -20.58 9.49
CA THR A 55 1.88 -21.04 10.59
C THR A 55 0.44 -21.16 10.13
N THR A 56 -0.40 -21.85 10.91
CA THR A 56 -1.86 -21.92 10.70
C THR A 56 -2.62 -20.78 11.38
N THR A 57 -1.92 -19.88 12.07
CA THR A 57 -2.53 -18.71 12.72
C THR A 57 -2.95 -17.70 11.68
N SER A 58 -4.17 -17.15 11.81
CA SER A 58 -4.66 -16.12 10.91
C SER A 58 -3.81 -14.85 10.99
N ASP A 59 -3.48 -14.27 9.84
CA ASP A 59 -2.73 -13.01 9.73
C ASP A 59 -3.63 -11.77 9.62
N GLY A 60 -4.94 -11.96 9.48
CA GLY A 60 -5.91 -10.89 9.36
C GLY A 60 -7.36 -11.37 9.48
N SER A 61 -8.28 -10.42 9.53
CA SER A 61 -9.72 -10.66 9.43
C SER A 61 -10.32 -9.49 8.65
N ILE A 62 -11.19 -9.81 7.70
CA ILE A 62 -11.88 -8.84 6.86
C ILE A 62 -13.37 -9.08 7.06
N ASN A 63 -14.12 -8.01 7.31
CA ASN A 63 -15.56 -8.07 7.54
C ASN A 63 -16.26 -7.17 6.53
N PHE A 64 -17.11 -7.74 5.69
CA PHE A 64 -17.94 -6.99 4.77
C PHE A 64 -19.32 -6.77 5.39
N ALA A 65 -19.79 -5.52 5.34
CA ALA A 65 -21.12 -5.19 5.83
C ALA A 65 -22.19 -5.80 4.91
N THR A 66 -23.09 -6.60 5.47
CA THR A 66 -24.18 -7.25 4.73
C THR A 66 -25.26 -6.28 4.27
N ALA A 67 -25.29 -5.06 4.83
CA ALA A 67 -26.22 -4.01 4.44
C ALA A 67 -26.09 -3.61 2.95
N PHE A 68 -24.92 -3.80 2.35
CA PHE A 68 -24.62 -3.41 0.96
C PHE A 68 -24.58 -4.62 0.00
N GLN A 69 -25.07 -5.79 0.42
CA GLN A 69 -24.96 -7.02 -0.37
C GLN A 69 -25.61 -6.94 -1.77
N ASN A 70 -26.62 -6.09 -1.94
CA ASN A 70 -27.30 -5.89 -3.22
C ASN A 70 -26.62 -4.83 -4.10
N ASP A 71 -25.69 -4.06 -3.54
CA ASP A 71 -24.94 -3.01 -4.23
C ASP A 71 -23.64 -3.58 -4.82
N TYR A 72 -23.28 -4.81 -4.46
CA TYR A 72 -22.07 -5.46 -4.96
C TYR A 72 -22.28 -6.18 -6.28
N ASP A 73 -21.28 -6.09 -7.15
CA ASP A 73 -21.03 -7.01 -8.25
C ASP A 73 -20.03 -8.07 -7.80
N TYR A 74 -20.40 -9.34 -7.95
CA TYR A 74 -19.59 -10.49 -7.52
C TYR A 74 -18.86 -11.18 -8.67
N ASP A 75 -19.09 -10.76 -9.92
CA ASP A 75 -18.49 -11.36 -11.12
C ASP A 75 -17.95 -10.28 -12.08
N PRO A 76 -16.68 -9.85 -11.89
CA PRO A 76 -16.07 -8.82 -12.73
C PRO A 76 -15.81 -9.29 -14.18
N SER A 77 -16.03 -10.57 -14.51
CA SER A 77 -15.69 -11.11 -15.83
C SER A 77 -16.54 -10.54 -16.98
N ASN A 78 -17.69 -9.94 -16.65
CA ASN A 78 -18.60 -9.33 -17.61
C ASN A 78 -18.64 -7.79 -17.52
N GLY A 79 -17.69 -7.19 -16.78
CA GLY A 79 -17.70 -5.78 -16.39
C GLY A 79 -18.34 -5.60 -15.01
N ILE A 80 -18.43 -4.34 -14.56
CA ILE A 80 -19.11 -3.98 -13.31
C ILE A 80 -20.37 -3.21 -13.68
N GLY A 81 -21.50 -3.60 -13.11
CA GLY A 81 -22.77 -2.90 -13.30
C GLY A 81 -22.66 -1.41 -12.95
N ALA A 82 -23.31 -0.53 -13.72
CA ALA A 82 -23.16 0.92 -13.57
C ALA A 82 -23.54 1.51 -12.20
N ASN A 83 -24.33 0.78 -11.40
CA ASN A 83 -24.72 1.15 -10.03
C ASN A 83 -24.28 0.07 -9.02
N GLN A 84 -23.27 -0.71 -9.37
CA GLN A 84 -22.73 -1.76 -8.52
C GLN A 84 -21.25 -1.49 -8.24
N ILE A 85 -20.78 -1.99 -7.11
CA ILE A 85 -19.41 -1.87 -6.66
C ILE A 85 -18.72 -3.23 -6.83
N ASP A 86 -17.50 -3.25 -7.39
CA ASP A 86 -16.71 -4.47 -7.56
C ASP A 86 -16.31 -5.10 -6.22
N PHE A 87 -17.04 -6.15 -5.81
CA PHE A 87 -16.74 -6.85 -4.55
C PHE A 87 -15.44 -7.65 -4.64
N THR A 88 -15.13 -8.23 -5.80
CA THR A 88 -13.89 -9.00 -5.97
C THR A 88 -12.67 -8.08 -5.86
N GLY A 89 -12.77 -6.91 -6.48
CA GLY A 89 -11.83 -5.81 -6.37
C GLY A 89 -11.63 -5.33 -4.93
N ILE A 90 -12.73 -5.00 -4.24
CA ILE A 90 -12.68 -4.58 -2.83
C ILE A 90 -12.09 -5.68 -1.94
N ALA A 91 -12.50 -6.93 -2.11
CA ALA A 91 -11.94 -8.02 -1.32
C ALA A 91 -10.44 -8.17 -1.54
N THR A 92 -9.98 -7.98 -2.77
CA THR A 92 -8.55 -7.98 -3.11
C THR A 92 -7.81 -6.81 -2.46
N HIS A 93 -8.40 -5.61 -2.47
CA HIS A 93 -7.89 -4.42 -1.79
C HIS A 93 -7.71 -4.67 -0.28
N GLU A 94 -8.74 -5.18 0.39
CA GLU A 94 -8.71 -5.46 1.84
C GLU A 94 -7.69 -6.56 2.19
N ILE A 95 -7.55 -7.57 1.33
CA ILE A 95 -6.47 -8.56 1.44
C ILE A 95 -5.10 -7.87 1.36
N GLY A 96 -4.95 -6.85 0.51
CA GLY A 96 -3.74 -6.03 0.43
C GLY A 96 -3.35 -5.39 1.76
N HIS A 97 -4.32 -4.85 2.50
CA HIS A 97 -4.09 -4.35 3.86
C HIS A 97 -3.72 -5.46 4.86
N ALA A 98 -4.37 -6.62 4.79
CA ALA A 98 -4.01 -7.78 5.62
C ALA A 98 -2.57 -8.26 5.31
N LEU A 99 -2.15 -8.16 4.06
CA LEU A 99 -0.78 -8.38 3.59
C LEU A 99 0.16 -7.21 3.90
N GLY A 100 -0.24 -6.25 4.73
CA GLY A 100 0.65 -5.23 5.28
C GLY A 100 0.87 -4.00 4.41
N PHE A 101 0.02 -3.77 3.41
CA PHE A 101 -0.09 -2.46 2.77
C PHE A 101 -0.73 -1.45 3.75
N ILE A 102 0.03 -1.06 4.77
CA ILE A 102 -0.39 -0.22 5.89
C ILE A 102 0.62 0.92 6.07
N SER A 103 0.21 2.01 6.71
CA SER A 103 1.09 3.13 7.06
C SER A 103 0.84 3.59 8.49
N GLY A 104 1.87 4.11 9.14
CA GLY A 104 1.77 4.75 10.45
C GLY A 104 1.31 6.21 10.41
N VAL A 105 1.26 6.84 9.24
CA VAL A 105 1.03 8.30 9.11
C VAL A 105 -0.31 8.73 9.73
N ASP A 106 -1.40 7.98 9.52
CA ASP A 106 -2.70 8.29 10.13
C ASP A 106 -2.67 8.15 11.67
N GLN A 107 -1.85 7.25 12.22
CA GLN A 107 -1.67 7.16 13.68
C GLN A 107 -0.95 8.39 14.21
N LEU A 108 0.09 8.85 13.48
CA LEU A 108 0.80 10.07 13.83
C LEU A 108 -0.12 11.30 13.77
N ASP A 109 -1.00 11.38 12.77
CA ASP A 109 -1.94 12.50 12.63
C ASP A 109 -2.90 12.56 13.83
N ASN A 110 -3.44 11.40 14.23
CA ASN A 110 -4.27 11.25 15.42
C ASN A 110 -3.52 11.63 16.71
N MET A 111 -2.27 11.18 16.86
CA MET A 111 -1.42 11.54 18.01
C MET A 111 -1.08 13.03 18.06
N GLY A 112 -0.98 13.69 16.91
CA GLY A 112 -0.64 15.11 16.81
C GLY A 112 -1.65 16.05 17.47
N ALA A 113 -2.88 15.58 17.71
CA ALA A 113 -3.90 16.31 18.48
C ALA A 113 -3.53 16.44 19.97
N THR A 114 -2.97 15.39 20.58
CA THR A 114 -2.54 15.37 21.99
C THR A 114 -1.21 14.61 22.15
N PRO A 115 -0.06 15.22 21.80
CA PRO A 115 1.21 14.51 21.79
C PRO A 115 1.68 14.18 23.21
N SER A 116 1.64 12.90 23.57
CA SER A 116 2.26 12.36 24.78
C SER A 116 3.41 11.40 24.46
N SER A 117 3.51 10.93 23.22
CA SER A 117 4.50 9.94 22.80
C SER A 117 5.75 10.58 22.20
N THR A 118 6.88 9.93 22.44
CA THR A 118 8.16 10.21 21.79
C THR A 118 8.42 9.19 20.69
N THR A 119 9.30 9.52 19.76
CA THR A 119 9.70 8.61 18.67
C THR A 119 10.28 7.27 19.16
N SER A 120 10.84 7.23 20.38
CA SER A 120 11.40 6.01 20.98
C SER A 120 10.33 5.06 21.55
N ASN A 121 9.14 5.58 21.89
CA ASN A 121 8.07 4.83 22.52
C ASN A 121 6.95 4.42 21.54
N THR A 122 7.02 4.84 20.28
CA THR A 122 5.97 4.60 19.29
C THR A 122 6.50 3.75 18.15
N VAL A 123 5.88 2.59 17.95
CA VAL A 123 6.12 1.71 16.81
C VAL A 123 4.99 1.92 15.81
N PHE A 124 5.18 2.84 14.86
CA PHE A 124 4.13 3.20 13.88
C PHE A 124 4.57 3.03 12.42
N VAL A 125 5.86 3.24 12.12
CA VAL A 125 6.42 3.09 10.76
C VAL A 125 6.33 1.64 10.30
N SER A 126 5.68 1.41 9.17
CA SER A 126 5.53 0.08 8.55
C SER A 126 6.62 -0.24 7.51
N PRO A 127 6.72 -1.49 7.01
CA PRO A 127 7.58 -1.81 5.87
C PRO A 127 7.31 -0.95 4.62
N LEU A 128 6.05 -0.61 4.32
CA LEU A 128 5.69 0.25 3.20
C LEU A 128 6.26 1.67 3.36
N ASP A 129 6.22 2.21 4.57
CA ASP A 129 6.71 3.55 4.88
C ASP A 129 8.22 3.70 4.63
N LEU A 130 8.99 2.61 4.64
CA LEU A 130 10.42 2.62 4.31
C LEU A 130 10.72 3.13 2.90
N PHE A 131 9.73 3.15 2.02
CA PHE A 131 9.82 3.57 0.63
C PHE A 131 9.04 4.87 0.35
N ARG A 132 8.42 5.46 1.38
CA ARG A 132 7.76 6.76 1.30
C ARG A 132 8.81 7.87 1.32
N ARG A 133 8.81 8.73 0.31
CA ARG A 133 9.75 9.86 0.15
C ARG A 133 9.00 11.15 -0.14
N SER A 134 9.70 12.27 -0.03
CA SER A 134 9.22 13.59 -0.43
C SER A 134 10.35 14.38 -1.07
N GLY A 135 10.03 15.51 -1.70
CA GLY A 135 11.07 16.40 -2.25
C GLY A 135 11.96 17.07 -1.19
N ALA A 136 11.63 16.90 0.10
CA ALA A 136 12.29 17.56 1.22
C ALA A 136 13.12 16.60 2.08
N SER A 137 13.12 15.29 1.78
CA SER A 137 13.93 14.31 2.50
C SER A 137 14.30 13.10 1.65
N THR A 138 15.54 12.65 1.78
CA THR A 138 16.03 11.38 1.22
C THR A 138 15.78 10.19 2.15
N SER A 139 15.43 10.43 3.42
CA SER A 139 15.01 9.39 4.36
C SER A 139 13.49 9.12 4.22
N PRO A 140 12.99 7.99 4.75
CA PRO A 140 11.55 7.75 4.88
C PRO A 140 10.82 8.95 5.47
N ASP A 141 9.89 9.53 4.71
CA ASP A 141 9.14 10.71 5.12
C ASP A 141 7.72 10.32 5.52
N VAL A 142 7.51 10.17 6.83
CA VAL A 142 6.22 9.85 7.46
C VAL A 142 5.60 11.06 8.12
N THR A 143 5.99 12.27 7.71
CA THR A 143 5.35 13.49 8.19
C THR A 143 3.89 13.54 7.79
N VAL A 144 3.10 14.14 8.67
CA VAL A 144 1.71 14.50 8.43
C VAL A 144 1.68 15.94 7.95
N ASP A 145 1.53 16.15 6.64
CA ASP A 145 1.35 17.46 6.01
C ASP A 145 0.89 17.30 4.55
N GLN A 146 0.67 18.43 3.88
CA GLN A 146 0.18 18.48 2.50
C GLN A 146 1.27 18.35 1.43
N ARG A 147 2.55 18.16 1.80
CA ARG A 147 3.62 17.99 0.79
C ARG A 147 3.43 16.63 0.13
N SER A 148 3.58 16.56 -1.20
CA SER A 148 3.50 15.31 -1.94
C SER A 148 4.44 14.26 -1.37
N LYS A 149 3.90 13.06 -1.14
CA LYS A 149 4.65 11.87 -0.76
C LYS A 149 4.58 10.87 -1.91
N TYR A 150 5.68 10.18 -2.16
CA TYR A 150 5.78 9.24 -3.27
C TYR A 150 6.55 7.99 -2.90
N PHE A 151 6.28 6.92 -3.64
CA PHE A 151 6.99 5.65 -3.55
C PHE A 151 8.28 5.71 -4.36
N SER A 152 9.38 5.28 -3.75
CA SER A 152 10.70 5.25 -4.37
C SER A 152 11.52 4.09 -3.82
N LEU A 153 12.21 3.39 -4.72
CA LEU A 153 13.12 2.28 -4.41
C LEU A 153 14.59 2.70 -4.36
N ASP A 154 14.87 3.96 -4.67
CA ASP A 154 16.21 4.52 -4.90
C ASP A 154 16.43 5.81 -4.08
N ASN A 155 15.96 5.80 -2.83
CA ASN A 155 16.14 6.89 -1.86
C ASN A 155 15.60 8.26 -2.29
N GLY A 156 14.54 8.26 -3.08
CA GLY A 156 13.88 9.46 -3.56
C GLY A 156 14.40 9.95 -4.91
N ALA A 157 15.34 9.24 -5.56
CA ALA A 157 15.82 9.65 -6.87
C ALA A 157 14.74 9.51 -7.97
N THR A 158 13.91 8.47 -7.89
CA THR A 158 12.78 8.23 -8.79
C THR A 158 11.47 8.26 -8.04
N ASN A 159 10.53 9.09 -8.51
CA ASN A 159 9.13 9.05 -8.10
C ASN A 159 8.39 8.00 -8.96
N LEU A 160 8.04 6.85 -8.37
CA LEU A 160 7.35 5.76 -9.07
C LEU A 160 5.82 5.92 -9.06
N THR A 161 5.26 6.35 -7.93
CA THR A 161 3.83 6.60 -7.76
C THR A 161 3.58 7.46 -6.52
N LEU A 162 2.42 8.12 -6.45
CA LEU A 162 2.07 8.99 -5.32
C LEU A 162 1.32 8.21 -4.23
N PHE A 163 1.56 8.60 -2.98
CA PHE A 163 0.81 8.14 -1.83
C PHE A 163 -0.28 9.14 -1.45
N SER A 164 -1.35 8.64 -0.84
CA SER A 164 -2.25 9.45 -0.03
C SER A 164 -1.51 10.01 1.21
N LEU A 165 -1.99 11.16 1.71
CA LEU A 165 -1.30 11.98 2.71
C LEU A 165 -1.86 11.82 4.14
N GLY A 166 -3.06 11.25 4.28
CA GLY A 166 -3.69 10.96 5.57
C GLY A 166 -5.16 11.37 5.59
N ALA A 167 -5.97 10.62 6.35
CA ALA A 167 -7.43 10.74 6.38
C ALA A 167 -7.95 11.93 7.21
N SER A 168 -7.11 12.51 8.07
CA SER A 168 -7.50 13.62 8.94
C SER A 168 -7.17 14.99 8.34
N SER A 169 -7.52 16.05 9.05
CA SER A 169 -7.49 17.44 8.56
C SER A 169 -6.11 17.97 8.11
N ARG A 170 -5.03 17.24 8.40
CA ARG A 170 -3.67 17.61 8.03
C ARG A 170 -3.17 16.90 6.76
N GLY A 171 -3.86 15.84 6.34
CA GLY A 171 -3.60 15.10 5.11
C GLY A 171 -4.47 15.58 3.95
N ASP A 172 -4.83 14.65 3.08
CA ASP A 172 -5.62 14.87 1.87
C ASP A 172 -7.03 14.24 1.94
N GLY A 173 -7.43 13.70 3.09
CA GLY A 173 -8.72 13.05 3.30
C GLY A 173 -8.71 11.56 3.01
N SER A 174 -7.61 11.01 2.50
CA SER A 174 -7.45 9.59 2.19
C SER A 174 -6.38 8.97 3.09
N GLN A 175 -6.64 7.78 3.63
CA GLN A 175 -5.69 7.11 4.53
C GLN A 175 -4.35 6.92 3.83
N ALA A 176 -3.25 7.17 4.54
CA ALA A 176 -1.91 7.11 3.99
C ALA A 176 -1.49 5.68 3.61
N SER A 177 -2.19 4.65 4.07
CA SER A 177 -2.07 3.26 3.61
C SER A 177 -2.60 3.02 2.19
N HIS A 178 -2.57 4.03 1.32
CA HIS A 178 -3.08 3.96 -0.06
C HIS A 178 -2.19 4.70 -1.03
N TRP A 179 -2.31 4.33 -2.31
CA TRP A 179 -1.92 5.22 -3.40
C TRP A 179 -2.76 6.50 -3.38
N LYS A 180 -2.33 7.48 -4.15
CA LYS A 180 -3.08 8.73 -4.29
C LYS A 180 -4.37 8.47 -5.07
N ASP A 181 -5.48 8.89 -4.47
CA ASP A 181 -6.83 8.78 -5.01
C ASP A 181 -7.01 9.41 -6.40
N ASN A 182 -7.96 8.91 -7.17
CA ASN A 182 -8.43 9.45 -8.47
C ASN A 182 -7.36 9.54 -9.57
N LEU A 183 -6.32 8.71 -9.49
CA LEU A 183 -5.23 8.68 -10.48
C LEU A 183 -5.09 7.32 -11.19
N GLY A 184 -5.95 6.34 -10.88
CA GLY A 184 -5.90 5.00 -11.49
C GLY A 184 -4.57 4.30 -11.22
N LEU A 185 -4.02 4.50 -10.02
CA LEU A 185 -2.65 4.07 -9.69
C LEU A 185 -2.54 2.60 -9.32
N GLY A 186 -3.64 1.93 -9.02
CA GLY A 186 -3.66 0.54 -8.61
C GLY A 186 -4.88 0.19 -7.76
N ILE A 187 -4.96 -1.08 -7.35
CA ILE A 187 -6.07 -1.58 -6.54
C ILE A 187 -6.04 -1.02 -5.12
N MET A 188 -4.89 -0.56 -4.63
CA MET A 188 -4.76 0.14 -3.34
C MET A 188 -5.15 1.63 -3.44
N ASP A 189 -6.11 1.96 -4.31
CA ASP A 189 -6.79 3.26 -4.35
C ASP A 189 -7.74 3.37 -3.13
N PRO A 190 -7.77 4.51 -2.41
CA PRO A 190 -8.60 4.65 -1.20
C PRO A 190 -10.11 4.69 -1.45
N THR A 191 -10.55 4.79 -2.71
CA THR A 191 -11.98 4.82 -3.05
C THR A 191 -12.34 3.78 -4.11
N ALA A 192 -13.62 3.42 -4.14
CA ALA A 192 -14.20 2.55 -5.16
C ALA A 192 -15.52 3.18 -5.62
N GLY A 193 -15.63 3.46 -6.92
CA GLY A 193 -16.81 4.04 -7.54
C GLY A 193 -17.79 3.00 -8.08
N ASP A 194 -19.04 3.44 -8.31
CA ASP A 194 -20.03 2.64 -9.02
C ASP A 194 -19.61 2.38 -10.47
N GLY A 195 -19.73 1.12 -10.92
CA GLY A 195 -19.32 0.70 -12.26
C GLY A 195 -17.81 0.66 -12.47
N GLU A 196 -17.01 0.91 -11.44
CA GLU A 196 -15.54 0.87 -11.52
C GLU A 196 -15.02 -0.56 -11.40
N LEU A 197 -14.19 -0.96 -12.35
CA LEU A 197 -13.39 -2.19 -12.25
C LEU A 197 -12.09 -1.90 -11.50
N LEU A 198 -11.95 -2.44 -10.29
CA LEU A 198 -10.74 -2.28 -9.49
C LEU A 198 -9.70 -3.31 -9.94
N ALA A 199 -8.56 -2.84 -10.43
CA ALA A 199 -7.56 -3.71 -11.04
C ALA A 199 -6.19 -3.59 -10.36
N ILE A 200 -5.54 -4.73 -10.16
CA ILE A 200 -4.13 -4.78 -9.76
C ILE A 200 -3.28 -4.15 -10.87
N SER A 201 -2.45 -3.19 -10.49
CA SER A 201 -1.49 -2.51 -11.35
C SER A 201 -0.05 -2.95 -11.07
N GLN A 202 0.87 -2.46 -11.89
CA GLN A 202 2.30 -2.62 -11.65
C GLN A 202 2.80 -1.85 -10.41
N ASN A 203 2.09 -0.82 -9.96
CA ASN A 203 2.46 -0.11 -8.74
C ASN A 203 2.17 -0.98 -7.51
N ASP A 204 1.03 -1.69 -7.50
CA ASP A 204 0.69 -2.64 -6.44
C ASP A 204 1.74 -3.74 -6.36
N ILE A 205 2.06 -4.36 -7.50
CA ILE A 205 3.07 -5.42 -7.59
C ILE A 205 4.43 -4.95 -7.07
N ARG A 206 4.87 -3.74 -7.43
CA ARG A 206 6.13 -3.16 -6.92
C ARG A 206 6.05 -2.86 -5.42
N GLY A 207 4.92 -2.38 -4.92
CA GLY A 207 4.70 -2.12 -3.49
C GLY A 207 4.81 -3.40 -2.66
N PHE A 208 4.12 -4.47 -3.08
CA PHE A 208 4.21 -5.77 -2.42
C PHE A 208 5.61 -6.41 -2.54
N ASP A 209 6.28 -6.30 -3.70
CA ASP A 209 7.67 -6.76 -3.85
C ASP A 209 8.62 -6.05 -2.86
N ALA A 210 8.46 -4.74 -2.69
CA ALA A 210 9.27 -3.96 -1.76
C ALA A 210 9.02 -4.33 -0.29
N MET A 211 7.81 -4.79 0.05
CA MET A 211 7.46 -5.30 1.39
C MET A 211 7.90 -6.77 1.61
N GLY A 212 8.48 -7.42 0.60
CA GLY A 212 9.06 -8.76 0.71
C GLY A 212 8.27 -9.88 0.03
N TYR A 213 7.14 -9.59 -0.60
CA TYR A 213 6.39 -10.60 -1.35
C TYR A 213 7.08 -10.91 -2.68
N THR A 214 6.98 -12.14 -3.16
CA THR A 214 7.47 -12.49 -4.50
C THR A 214 6.28 -12.64 -5.45
N PRO A 215 6.18 -11.82 -6.51
CA PRO A 215 5.16 -12.03 -7.54
C PRO A 215 5.32 -13.42 -8.14
N VAL A 216 4.25 -14.22 -8.10
CA VAL A 216 4.23 -15.52 -8.79
C VAL A 216 3.76 -15.26 -10.22
N PRO A 217 4.58 -15.58 -11.25
CA PRO A 217 4.14 -15.44 -12.63
C PRO A 217 2.85 -16.24 -12.85
N GLU A 218 1.90 -15.68 -13.59
CA GLU A 218 0.72 -16.45 -13.97
C GLU A 218 1.15 -17.75 -14.65
N PRO A 219 0.50 -18.89 -14.33
CA PRO A 219 0.85 -20.15 -14.94
C PRO A 219 0.81 -20.03 -16.47
N ALA A 220 1.96 -20.23 -17.13
CA ALA A 220 2.08 -20.14 -18.58
C ALA A 220 1.10 -21.07 -19.33
N THR A 221 0.55 -22.08 -18.65
CA THR A 221 -0.52 -22.94 -19.12
C THR A 221 -1.81 -22.20 -19.46
N ILE A 222 -2.20 -21.15 -18.74
CA ILE A 222 -3.41 -20.35 -19.05
C ILE A 222 -3.18 -19.56 -20.34
N ALA A 223 -2.02 -18.92 -20.48
CA ALA A 223 -1.64 -18.23 -21.71
C ALA A 223 -1.53 -19.18 -22.91
N ALA A 224 -0.95 -20.37 -22.71
CA ALA A 224 -0.83 -21.40 -23.75
C ALA A 224 -2.20 -21.97 -24.17
N LEU A 225 -3.12 -22.18 -23.22
CA LEU A 225 -4.49 -22.61 -23.51
C LEU A 225 -5.27 -21.52 -24.26
N GLY A 226 -5.12 -20.26 -23.87
CA GLY A 226 -5.71 -19.12 -24.59
C GLY A 226 -5.22 -19.02 -26.03
N LEU A 227 -3.91 -19.11 -26.25
CA LEU A 227 -3.30 -19.13 -27.59
C LEU A 227 -3.73 -20.37 -28.41
N GLY A 228 -3.83 -21.53 -27.76
CA GLY A 228 -4.32 -22.77 -28.37
C GLY A 228 -5.77 -22.67 -28.84
N ALA A 229 -6.66 -22.11 -28.02
CA ALA A 229 -8.06 -21.88 -28.36
C ALA A 229 -8.22 -20.89 -29.52
N LEU A 230 -7.45 -19.79 -29.52
CA LEU A 230 -7.40 -18.81 -30.62
C LEU A 230 -6.90 -19.44 -31.94
N ALA A 231 -5.87 -20.28 -31.88
CA ALA A 231 -5.36 -20.99 -33.05
C ALA A 231 -6.39 -21.97 -33.63
N LEU A 232 -7.13 -22.70 -32.77
CA LEU A 232 -8.21 -23.59 -33.18
C LEU A 232 -9.39 -22.83 -33.83
N LEU A 233 -9.78 -21.69 -33.26
CA LEU A 233 -10.82 -20.82 -33.83
C LEU A 233 -10.42 -20.24 -35.20
N LYS A 234 -9.17 -19.80 -35.34
CA LYS A 234 -8.63 -19.28 -36.61
C LYS A 234 -8.52 -20.37 -37.68
N ARG A 235 -8.22 -21.61 -37.27
CA ARG A 235 -8.21 -22.78 -38.17
C ARG A 235 -9.61 -23.12 -38.66
N ARG A 236 -10.63 -23.11 -37.79
CA ARG A 236 -12.03 -23.36 -38.19
C ARG A 236 -12.58 -22.32 -39.17
N ARG A 237 -12.17 -21.05 -39.04
CA ARG A 237 -12.55 -19.97 -39.98
C ARG A 237 -11.88 -20.05 -41.35
N LYS A 238 -10.77 -20.78 -41.50
CA LYS A 238 -10.12 -21.03 -42.80
C LYS A 238 -10.65 -22.26 -43.54
N SER A 239 -11.46 -23.07 -42.86
CA SER A 239 -11.99 -24.34 -43.39
C SER A 239 -13.50 -24.28 -43.68
N ALA A 240 -14.09 -23.09 -43.65
CA ALA A 240 -15.42 -22.76 -44.16
C ALA A 240 -15.23 -21.78 -45.34
#